data_AF-A0A969LBH9-F1
#
_entry.id   AF-A0A969LBH9-F1
#
_cell.length_a   1.000
_cell.length_b   1.000
_cell.length_c   1.000
_cell.angle_alpha   90.00
_cell.angle_beta   90.00
_cell.angle_gamma   90.00
#
_symmetry.space_group_name_H-M   'P 1'
#
loop_
_entity.id
_entity.type
_entity.pdbx_description
1 polymer ?
#
loop_
_entity_poly.entity_id
_entity_poly.type
_entity_poly.pdbx_seq_one_letter_code
_entity_poly.pdbx_strand_id
1 'polypeptide(L)'
;MLAVFLSGFLVTNTISAMMAQQTRQIGIMKSIGARTSDVMRMYFALVLAFGVIGMIIAVPLAYLAATAFTDFFAVLFNFNQRTYGILPGVAGIILFVGLVVPVLAAIFPVLRGTSITIREAISSDGGPSTYGTGLLDRLLERLRGLPRPLLLSLRNTFRRKGRLILTLTTLTLGGAIFISVFTVQASIVQTLDELFASLIRYDVQITFDGDYRVDRLVEEALKVPDVVEAEAWGGILARRLRPDDTDSDTIFFEAPPPGSDMLAPVIIEGRWLLPNDENAVVLSSAWRKDEPDVAIGDTITLKFKGRETDWVVVGFFRGIGSELIAYANYDYFAREVREPGVSDTLNVTIARTTLDYQAQVAQALEEHFRSVGLAVGESSTAVDEKQQSLNQFGIITSLLMIMAGLIAVVGGLGLMGTMSMNVLERTREIGVMRAIGASNLSILNIVISEGVLIGLISWAIGAALAFPISRVLSDQVGILFLGAPFSYVFSIDGALLWLGIAVILAAFASFIPAWNASRLTVRDVIAYDG
;
A
#
# COMPACT_ATOMS: atom_id res chain seq x y z
N MET A 1 -0.08 -0.28 13.59
CA MET A 1 0.06 0.82 14.56
C MET A 1 -0.86 2.01 14.26
N LEU A 2 -0.80 2.62 13.07
CA LEU A 2 -1.68 3.75 12.71
C LEU A 2 -3.18 3.44 12.85
N ALA A 3 -3.66 2.31 12.33
CA ALA A 3 -5.06 1.91 12.49
C ALA A 3 -5.51 1.80 13.96
N VAL A 4 -4.61 1.38 14.86
CA VAL A 4 -4.87 1.28 16.30
C VAL A 4 -4.98 2.67 16.94
N PHE A 5 -4.12 3.60 16.51
CA PHE A 5 -4.21 4.99 16.95
C PHE A 5 -5.54 5.63 16.50
N LEU A 6 -5.96 5.39 15.26
CA LEU A 6 -7.22 5.90 14.72
C LEU A 6 -8.45 5.24 15.34
N SER A 7 -8.40 3.95 15.69
CA SER A 7 -9.49 3.28 16.39
C SER A 7 -9.62 3.79 17.82
N GLY A 8 -8.50 3.96 18.54
CA GLY A 8 -8.48 4.56 19.87
C GLY A 8 -9.09 5.95 19.86
N PHE A 9 -8.71 6.78 18.90
CA PHE A 9 -9.34 8.09 18.67
C PHE A 9 -10.86 8.01 18.54
N LEU A 10 -11.36 7.05 17.74
CA LEU A 10 -12.78 6.96 17.44
C LEU A 10 -13.55 6.59 18.70
N VAL A 11 -12.98 5.69 19.51
CA VAL A 11 -13.48 5.38 20.85
C VAL A 11 -13.48 6.63 21.73
N THR A 12 -12.37 7.38 21.80
CA THR A 12 -12.30 8.61 22.60
C THR A 12 -13.38 9.62 22.19
N ASN A 13 -13.58 9.84 20.89
CA ASN A 13 -14.58 10.77 20.38
C ASN A 13 -16.01 10.30 20.70
N THR A 14 -16.29 9.02 20.47
CA THR A 14 -17.61 8.42 20.71
C THR A 14 -17.97 8.48 22.20
N ILE A 15 -17.04 8.12 23.08
CA ILE A 15 -17.26 8.17 24.53
C ILE A 15 -17.38 9.61 25.02
N SER A 16 -16.58 10.55 24.49
CA SER A 16 -16.70 11.98 24.82
C SER A 16 -18.08 12.53 24.44
N ALA A 17 -18.57 12.18 23.24
CA ALA A 17 -19.90 12.60 22.77
C ALA A 17 -21.02 12.00 23.62
N MET A 18 -20.93 10.71 23.95
CA MET A 18 -21.89 10.02 24.80
C MET A 18 -21.92 10.62 26.22
N MET A 19 -20.75 10.89 26.81
CA MET A 19 -20.64 11.55 28.13
C MET A 19 -21.28 12.94 28.13
N ALA A 20 -21.05 13.72 27.06
CA ALA A 20 -21.63 15.04 26.92
C ALA A 20 -23.17 14.98 26.84
N GLN A 21 -23.72 14.02 26.08
CA GLN A 21 -25.18 13.81 26.00
C GLN A 21 -25.78 13.34 27.33
N GLN A 22 -25.03 12.58 28.13
CA GLN A 22 -25.50 11.99 29.38
C GLN A 22 -25.10 12.78 30.63
N THR A 23 -24.61 14.03 30.47
CA THR A 23 -24.13 14.84 31.60
C THR A 23 -25.21 15.06 32.66
N ARG A 24 -26.46 15.33 32.25
CA ARG A 24 -27.60 15.46 33.17
C ARG A 24 -27.91 14.16 33.92
N GLN A 25 -27.85 13.01 33.23
CA GLN A 25 -28.05 11.69 33.85
C GLN A 25 -26.97 11.39 34.89
N ILE A 26 -25.72 11.75 34.61
CA ILE A 26 -24.60 11.62 35.55
C ILE A 26 -24.82 12.50 36.78
N GLY A 27 -25.31 13.73 36.60
CA GLY A 27 -25.72 14.62 37.68
C GLY A 27 -26.81 14.00 38.57
N ILE A 28 -27.85 13.41 37.96
CA ILE A 28 -28.94 12.73 38.69
C ILE A 28 -28.41 11.52 39.48
N MET A 29 -27.59 10.67 38.86
CA MET A 29 -27.00 9.51 39.55
C MET A 29 -26.18 9.93 40.77
N LYS A 30 -25.35 10.96 40.64
CA LYS A 30 -24.58 11.51 41.76
C LYS A 30 -25.47 12.14 42.84
N SER A 31 -26.59 12.76 42.46
CA SER A 31 -27.54 13.33 43.41
C SER A 31 -28.26 12.27 44.27
N ILE A 32 -28.44 11.06 43.73
CA ILE A 32 -29.04 9.91 44.44
C ILE A 32 -27.98 9.14 45.26
N GLY A 33 -26.70 9.54 45.18
CA GLY A 33 -25.61 9.00 46.01
C GLY A 33 -24.58 8.13 45.27
N ALA A 34 -24.63 8.04 43.94
CA ALA A 34 -23.63 7.29 43.17
C ALA A 34 -22.25 7.97 43.28
N ARG A 35 -21.19 7.19 43.56
CA ARG A 35 -19.81 7.69 43.59
C ARG A 35 -19.28 7.82 42.16
N THR A 36 -18.28 8.69 41.96
CA THR A 36 -17.58 8.83 40.67
C THR A 36 -17.04 7.49 40.17
N SER A 37 -16.57 6.61 41.07
CA SER A 37 -16.10 5.27 40.75
C SER A 37 -17.19 4.35 40.18
N ASP A 38 -18.44 4.52 40.62
CA ASP A 38 -19.56 3.68 40.17
C ASP A 38 -19.93 4.04 38.74
N VAL A 39 -19.98 5.35 38.45
CA VAL A 39 -20.19 5.87 37.10
C VAL A 39 -19.02 5.47 36.19
N MET A 40 -17.77 5.59 36.64
CA MET A 40 -16.60 5.15 35.85
C MET A 40 -16.66 3.65 35.52
N ARG A 41 -16.97 2.79 36.49
CA ARG A 41 -17.10 1.34 36.26
C ARG A 41 -18.17 1.02 35.23
N MET A 42 -19.31 1.71 35.27
CA MET A 42 -20.38 1.54 34.30
C MET A 42 -19.91 1.85 32.87
N TYR A 43 -19.22 2.98 32.65
CA TYR A 43 -18.73 3.33 31.31
C TYR A 43 -17.56 2.46 30.83
N PHE A 44 -16.64 2.06 31.72
CA PHE A 44 -15.60 1.11 31.34
C PHE A 44 -16.17 -0.27 31.00
N ALA A 45 -17.18 -0.74 31.74
CA ALA A 45 -17.90 -1.98 31.41
C ALA A 45 -18.60 -1.86 30.05
N LEU A 46 -19.21 -0.71 29.75
CA LEU A 46 -19.82 -0.44 28.44
C LEU A 46 -18.79 -0.48 27.31
N VAL A 47 -17.64 0.18 27.48
CA VAL A 47 -16.54 0.16 26.50
C VAL A 47 -16.01 -1.26 26.28
N LEU A 48 -15.83 -2.01 27.37
CA LEU A 48 -15.38 -3.40 27.30
C LEU A 48 -16.41 -4.28 26.56
N ALA A 49 -17.70 -4.10 26.84
CA ALA A 49 -18.77 -4.82 26.16
C ALA A 49 -18.78 -4.53 24.65
N PHE A 50 -18.64 -3.26 24.25
CA PHE A 50 -18.49 -2.92 22.83
C PHE A 50 -17.21 -3.50 22.21
N GLY A 51 -16.11 -3.55 22.94
CA GLY A 51 -14.87 -4.22 22.52
C GLY A 51 -15.07 -5.72 22.27
N VAL A 52 -15.73 -6.42 23.18
CA VAL A 52 -16.07 -7.86 23.04
C VAL A 52 -16.98 -8.10 21.84
N ILE A 53 -18.07 -7.34 21.71
CA ILE A 53 -19.00 -7.46 20.57
C ILE A 53 -18.26 -7.18 19.26
N GLY A 54 -17.45 -6.12 19.22
CA GLY A 54 -16.62 -5.79 18.06
C GLY A 54 -15.67 -6.92 17.70
N MET A 55 -15.05 -7.57 18.68
CA MET A 55 -14.14 -8.70 18.47
C MET A 55 -14.86 -9.95 17.94
N ILE A 56 -16.06 -10.25 18.46
CA ILE A 56 -16.89 -11.37 17.98
C ILE A 56 -17.21 -11.23 16.48
N ILE A 57 -17.37 -9.99 16.00
CA ILE A 57 -17.62 -9.72 14.57
C ILE A 57 -16.30 -9.67 13.79
N ALA A 58 -15.28 -8.99 14.32
CA ALA A 58 -14.04 -8.71 13.61
C ALA A 58 -13.18 -9.95 13.40
N VAL A 59 -13.11 -10.87 14.37
CA VAL A 59 -12.24 -12.06 14.26
C VAL A 59 -12.67 -13.00 13.13
N PRO A 60 -13.95 -13.40 12.99
CA PRO A 60 -14.40 -14.19 11.85
C PRO A 60 -14.19 -13.48 10.50
N LEU A 61 -14.47 -12.16 10.45
CA LEU A 61 -14.28 -11.38 9.22
C LEU A 61 -12.80 -11.30 8.83
N ALA A 62 -11.91 -11.09 9.80
CA ALA A 62 -10.48 -11.06 9.58
C ALA A 62 -9.95 -12.43 9.12
N TYR A 63 -10.48 -13.53 9.68
CA TYR A 63 -10.15 -14.88 9.24
C TYR A 63 -10.57 -15.11 7.79
N LEU A 64 -11.82 -14.79 7.43
CA LEU A 64 -12.32 -14.91 6.05
C LEU A 64 -11.52 -14.04 5.06
N ALA A 65 -11.18 -12.82 5.45
CA ALA A 65 -10.36 -11.94 4.61
C ALA A 65 -8.94 -12.49 4.44
N ALA A 66 -8.33 -13.03 5.50
CA ALA A 66 -7.01 -13.63 5.45
C ALA A 66 -6.98 -14.90 4.59
N THR A 67 -7.99 -15.78 4.70
CA THR A 67 -8.09 -16.96 3.83
C THR A 67 -8.29 -16.57 2.38
N ALA A 68 -9.22 -15.64 2.08
CA ALA A 68 -9.45 -15.17 0.72
C ALA A 68 -8.21 -14.52 0.10
N PHE A 69 -7.46 -13.73 0.88
CA PHE A 69 -6.20 -13.13 0.45
C PHE A 69 -5.14 -14.21 0.18
N THR A 70 -5.07 -15.22 1.04
CA THR A 70 -4.13 -16.34 0.89
C THR A 70 -4.46 -17.20 -0.32
N ASP A 71 -5.74 -17.51 -0.56
CA ASP A 71 -6.23 -18.22 -1.75
C ASP A 71 -5.91 -17.46 -3.04
N PHE A 72 -6.13 -16.14 -3.06
CA PHE A 72 -5.78 -15.29 -4.19
C PHE A 72 -4.30 -15.41 -4.56
N PHE A 73 -3.40 -15.40 -3.57
CA PHE A 73 -1.96 -15.56 -3.83
C PHE A 73 -1.55 -17.01 -4.09
N ALA A 74 -2.25 -17.99 -3.53
CA ALA A 74 -2.03 -19.41 -3.81
C ALA A 74 -2.24 -19.73 -5.29
N VAL A 75 -3.28 -19.15 -5.88
CA VAL A 75 -3.52 -19.25 -7.32
C VAL A 75 -2.43 -18.48 -8.10
N LEU A 76 -2.10 -17.26 -7.67
CA LEU A 76 -1.12 -16.41 -8.38
C LEU A 76 0.28 -17.04 -8.48
N PHE A 77 0.72 -17.71 -7.41
CA PHE A 77 2.06 -18.31 -7.30
C PHE A 77 2.02 -19.84 -7.43
N ASN A 78 0.88 -20.40 -7.84
CA ASN A 78 0.69 -21.82 -8.10
C ASN A 78 1.12 -22.75 -6.94
N PHE A 79 0.88 -22.34 -5.69
CA PHE A 79 1.16 -23.19 -4.52
C PHE A 79 -0.13 -23.77 -3.92
N ASN A 80 -0.12 -25.08 -3.67
CA ASN A 80 -1.24 -25.77 -3.04
C ASN A 80 -1.14 -25.68 -1.50
N GLN A 81 -1.86 -24.74 -0.90
CA GLN A 81 -1.99 -24.68 0.56
C GLN A 81 -2.98 -25.73 1.07
N ARG A 82 -2.54 -26.56 2.03
CA ARG A 82 -3.40 -27.62 2.64
C ARG A 82 -3.94 -27.27 4.02
N THR A 83 -3.40 -26.25 4.70
CA THR A 83 -3.77 -25.96 6.09
C THR A 83 -3.72 -24.47 6.40
N TYR A 84 -4.81 -23.93 6.96
CA TYR A 84 -4.85 -22.59 7.53
C TYR A 84 -4.46 -22.62 9.01
N GLY A 85 -3.46 -21.84 9.39
CA GLY A 85 -3.01 -21.71 10.77
C GLY A 85 -3.13 -20.27 11.26
N ILE A 86 -3.64 -20.07 12.47
CA ILE A 86 -3.59 -18.76 13.14
C ILE A 86 -2.31 -18.73 13.97
N LEU A 87 -1.39 -17.81 13.66
CA LEU A 87 -0.21 -17.59 14.51
C LEU A 87 -0.66 -17.13 15.91
N PRO A 88 -0.27 -17.81 17.01
CA PRO A 88 -0.69 -17.44 18.36
C PRO A 88 -0.35 -15.99 18.72
N GLY A 89 0.78 -15.48 18.23
CA GLY A 89 1.18 -14.08 18.41
C GLY A 89 0.20 -13.09 17.77
N VAL A 90 -0.33 -13.40 16.58
CA VAL A 90 -1.31 -12.54 15.89
C VAL A 90 -2.64 -12.56 16.63
N ALA A 91 -3.09 -13.73 17.10
CA ALA A 91 -4.30 -13.84 17.93
C ALA A 91 -4.16 -13.00 19.21
N GLY A 92 -2.98 -13.04 19.86
CA GLY A 92 -2.68 -12.22 21.04
C GLY A 92 -2.74 -10.72 20.74
N ILE A 93 -2.21 -10.27 19.60
CA ILE A 93 -2.28 -8.86 19.18
C ILE A 93 -3.73 -8.44 18.93
N ILE A 94 -4.53 -9.25 18.23
CA ILE A 94 -5.94 -8.95 17.96
C ILE A 94 -6.73 -8.83 19.27
N LEU A 95 -6.50 -9.74 20.22
CA LEU A 95 -7.13 -9.71 21.53
C LEU A 95 -6.74 -8.46 22.33
N PHE A 96 -5.45 -8.12 22.33
CA PHE A 96 -4.96 -6.90 22.98
C PHE A 96 -5.54 -5.63 22.35
N VAL A 97 -5.51 -5.52 21.02
CA VAL A 97 -6.03 -4.35 20.30
C VAL A 97 -7.55 -4.25 20.40
N GLY A 98 -8.28 -5.36 20.39
CA GLY A 98 -9.74 -5.38 20.46
C GLY A 98 -10.31 -5.05 21.84
N LEU A 99 -9.61 -5.43 22.91
CA LEU A 99 -10.11 -5.25 24.30
C LEU A 99 -9.39 -4.16 25.07
N VAL A 100 -8.07 -4.09 24.97
CA VAL A 100 -7.27 -3.20 25.83
C VAL A 100 -7.25 -1.78 25.26
N VAL A 101 -7.06 -1.62 23.95
CA VAL A 101 -6.94 -0.29 23.33
C VAL A 101 -8.22 0.56 23.50
N PRO A 102 -9.45 0.05 23.31
CA PRO A 102 -10.66 0.84 23.54
C PRO A 102 -10.77 1.32 24.99
N VAL A 103 -10.44 0.43 25.94
CA VAL A 103 -10.46 0.78 27.38
C VAL A 103 -9.43 1.87 27.67
N LEU A 104 -8.19 1.72 27.20
CA LEU A 104 -7.14 2.73 27.34
C LEU A 104 -7.56 4.07 26.73
N ALA A 105 -8.13 4.05 25.52
CA ALA A 105 -8.60 5.24 24.83
C ALA A 105 -9.79 5.93 25.54
N ALA A 106 -10.60 5.17 26.27
CA ALA A 106 -11.71 5.68 27.05
C ALA A 106 -11.30 6.26 28.42
N ILE A 107 -10.08 6.01 28.91
CA ILE A 107 -9.64 6.48 30.24
C ILE A 107 -9.81 8.00 30.36
N PHE A 108 -9.22 8.75 29.43
CA PHE A 108 -9.26 10.22 29.48
C PHE A 108 -10.67 10.81 29.40
N PRO A 109 -11.54 10.44 28.42
CA PRO A 109 -12.88 11.00 28.34
C PRO A 109 -13.77 10.58 29.51
N VAL A 110 -13.64 9.35 30.02
CA VAL A 110 -14.41 8.87 31.18
C VAL A 110 -14.00 9.62 32.45
N LEU A 111 -12.70 9.80 32.71
CA LEU A 111 -12.24 10.56 33.87
C LEU A 111 -12.74 12.02 33.83
N ARG A 112 -12.63 12.68 32.67
CA ARG A 112 -13.14 14.06 32.53
C ARG A 112 -14.65 14.14 32.65
N GLY A 113 -15.40 13.31 31.94
CA GLY A 113 -16.86 13.36 31.93
C GLY A 113 -17.47 12.98 33.29
N THR A 114 -16.83 12.09 34.04
CA THR A 114 -17.27 11.73 35.39
C THR A 114 -16.82 12.74 36.45
N SER A 115 -15.87 13.63 36.18
CA SER A 115 -15.43 14.67 37.14
C SER A 115 -16.39 15.86 37.29
N ILE A 116 -17.43 15.94 36.47
CA ILE A 116 -18.41 17.05 36.48
C ILE A 116 -19.19 17.06 37.81
N THR A 117 -19.33 18.25 38.40
CA THR A 117 -20.05 18.43 39.66
C THR A 117 -21.58 18.39 39.47
N ILE A 118 -22.35 18.03 40.51
CA ILE A 118 -23.83 18.05 40.45
C ILE A 118 -24.32 19.44 40.05
N ARG A 119 -23.66 20.50 40.55
CA ARG A 119 -23.98 21.89 40.21
C ARG A 119 -23.74 22.15 38.72
N GLU A 120 -22.57 21.86 38.17
CA GLU A 120 -22.30 22.04 36.72
C GLU A 120 -23.21 21.20 35.82
N ALA A 121 -23.59 20.00 36.25
CA ALA A 121 -24.47 19.14 35.47
C ALA A 121 -25.92 19.66 35.40
N ILE A 122 -26.32 20.53 36.34
CA ILE A 122 -27.67 21.10 36.45
C ILE A 122 -27.71 22.57 36.02
N SER A 123 -26.63 23.34 36.25
CA SER A 123 -26.53 24.73 35.79
C SER A 123 -26.04 24.78 34.34
N SER A 124 -26.97 24.95 33.41
CA SER A 124 -26.73 25.12 31.97
C SER A 124 -26.17 26.51 31.61
N ASP A 125 -25.16 27.01 32.34
CA ASP A 125 -24.44 28.22 31.94
C ASP A 125 -23.14 27.84 31.23
N GLY A 126 -23.16 28.07 29.91
CA GLY A 126 -22.12 27.68 28.96
C GLY A 126 -20.74 28.26 29.28
N GLY A 127 -19.74 27.38 29.27
CA GLY A 127 -18.32 27.74 29.36
C GLY A 127 -17.85 28.70 28.26
N PRO A 128 -16.68 29.35 28.48
CA PRO A 128 -16.36 30.68 27.97
C PRO A 128 -16.24 30.74 26.45
N SER A 129 -17.01 31.66 25.86
CA SER A 129 -16.93 32.03 24.45
C SER A 129 -15.73 32.96 24.23
N THR A 130 -14.54 32.39 24.04
CA THR A 130 -13.40 33.17 23.57
C THR A 130 -13.62 33.56 22.11
N TYR A 131 -14.22 34.73 21.91
CA TYR A 131 -14.23 35.46 20.65
C TYR A 131 -12.78 35.89 20.33
N GLY A 132 -12.22 35.43 19.22
CA GLY A 132 -10.87 35.80 18.82
C GLY A 132 -10.59 35.56 17.34
N THR A 133 -10.18 36.63 16.65
CA THR A 133 -9.79 36.72 15.24
C THR A 133 -8.54 35.88 14.95
N GLY A 134 -8.71 34.70 14.35
CA GLY A 134 -7.60 33.82 13.97
C GLY A 134 -7.01 34.13 12.59
N LEU A 135 -5.80 33.62 12.30
CA LEU A 135 -5.16 33.66 10.98
C LEU A 135 -6.07 33.16 9.83
N LEU A 136 -6.98 32.23 10.13
CA LEU A 136 -7.96 31.69 9.20
C LEU A 136 -9.11 32.66 8.86
N ASP A 137 -9.52 33.54 9.79
CA ASP A 137 -10.53 34.57 9.48
C ASP A 137 -9.99 35.49 8.36
N ARG A 138 -8.70 35.85 8.41
CA ARG A 138 -8.02 36.63 7.36
C ARG A 138 -7.87 35.87 6.03
N LEU A 139 -7.69 34.54 6.09
CA LEU A 139 -7.56 33.70 4.91
C LEU A 139 -8.92 33.49 4.22
N LEU A 140 -10.00 33.39 5.01
CA LEU A 140 -11.38 33.27 4.54
C LEU A 140 -11.93 34.57 3.95
N GLU A 141 -11.55 35.72 4.50
CA GLU A 141 -11.87 37.04 3.92
C GLU A 141 -11.26 37.23 2.51
N ARG A 142 -10.21 36.47 2.18
CA ARG A 142 -9.57 36.48 0.85
C ARG A 142 -10.32 35.64 -0.20
N LEU A 143 -11.19 34.72 0.22
CA LEU A 143 -11.98 33.84 -0.66
C LEU A 143 -13.32 34.51 -1.02
N ARG A 144 -13.32 35.44 -1.98
CA ARG A 144 -14.51 36.23 -2.39
C ARG A 144 -15.57 35.47 -3.22
N GLY A 145 -15.43 34.17 -3.45
CA GLY A 145 -16.30 33.38 -4.34
C GLY A 145 -17.29 32.42 -3.68
N LEU A 146 -17.25 32.24 -2.36
CA LEU A 146 -18.09 31.24 -1.67
C LEU A 146 -19.46 31.83 -1.27
N PRO A 147 -20.57 31.05 -1.36
CA PRO A 147 -21.87 31.45 -0.85
C PRO A 147 -21.81 31.81 0.65
N ARG A 148 -22.51 32.87 1.07
CA ARG A 148 -22.53 33.32 2.48
C ARG A 148 -22.87 32.22 3.51
N PRO A 149 -23.81 31.28 3.24
CA PRO A 149 -24.09 30.17 4.16
C PRO A 149 -22.88 29.24 4.36
N LEU A 150 -22.09 29.01 3.32
CA LEU A 150 -20.87 28.20 3.36
C LEU A 150 -19.77 28.87 4.18
N LEU A 151 -19.58 30.19 4.01
CA LEU A 151 -18.60 30.96 4.79
C LEU A 151 -18.94 30.98 6.29
N LEU A 152 -20.23 31.08 6.65
CA LEU A 152 -20.69 31.05 8.03
C LEU A 152 -20.52 29.66 8.67
N SER A 153 -20.86 28.60 7.93
CA SER A 153 -20.61 27.21 8.37
C SER A 153 -19.13 26.98 8.63
N LEU A 154 -18.26 27.38 7.68
CA LEU A 154 -16.81 27.17 7.80
C LEU A 154 -16.23 27.84 9.04
N ARG A 155 -16.59 29.11 9.26
CA ARG A 155 -16.10 29.88 10.40
C ARG A 155 -16.44 29.20 11.72
N ASN A 156 -17.62 28.57 11.81
CA ASN A 156 -18.05 27.83 12.98
C ASN A 156 -17.37 26.46 13.11
N THR A 157 -17.09 25.73 12.02
CA THR A 157 -16.35 24.46 12.07
C THR A 157 -14.95 24.67 12.67
N PHE A 158 -14.27 25.75 12.28
CA PHE A 158 -12.93 26.10 12.75
C PHE A 158 -12.89 26.74 14.15
N ARG A 159 -14.04 27.13 14.73
CA ARG A 159 -14.11 27.62 16.13
C ARG A 159 -13.78 26.52 17.14
N ARG A 160 -14.11 25.25 16.85
CA ARG A 160 -13.78 24.10 17.72
C ARG A 160 -12.51 23.38 17.26
N LYS A 161 -11.37 24.07 17.40
CA LYS A 161 -10.04 23.64 16.94
C LYS A 161 -9.68 22.19 17.33
N GLY A 162 -9.96 21.80 18.57
CA GLY A 162 -9.58 20.47 19.07
C GLY A 162 -10.19 19.31 18.29
N ARG A 163 -11.49 19.36 17.95
CA ARG A 163 -12.17 18.26 17.24
C ARG A 163 -11.86 18.27 15.76
N LEU A 164 -11.85 19.44 15.14
CA LEU A 164 -11.54 19.56 13.72
C LEU A 164 -10.12 19.09 13.39
N ILE A 165 -9.12 19.45 14.22
CA ILE A 165 -7.74 18.97 14.07
C ILE A 165 -7.71 17.44 14.12
N LEU A 166 -8.43 16.86 15.09
CA LEU A 166 -8.53 15.41 15.31
C LEU A 166 -9.07 14.74 14.02
N THR A 167 -10.22 15.16 13.53
CA THR A 167 -10.89 14.58 12.35
C THR A 167 -10.08 14.76 11.08
N LEU A 168 -9.51 15.96 10.89
CA LEU A 168 -8.60 16.23 9.79
C LEU A 168 -7.39 15.32 9.87
N THR A 169 -6.79 15.11 11.04
CA THR A 169 -5.60 14.25 11.20
C THR A 169 -5.87 12.84 10.69
N THR A 170 -6.99 12.24 11.09
CA THR A 170 -7.35 10.88 10.68
C THR A 170 -7.53 10.77 9.17
N LEU A 171 -8.36 11.63 8.58
CA LEU A 171 -8.67 11.58 7.14
C LEU A 171 -7.43 11.95 6.31
N THR A 172 -6.60 12.86 6.81
CA THR A 172 -5.37 13.34 6.17
C THR A 172 -4.31 12.26 6.18
N LEU A 173 -4.10 11.57 7.31
CA LEU A 173 -3.17 10.44 7.39
C LEU A 173 -3.62 9.30 6.48
N GLY A 174 -4.92 8.99 6.45
CA GLY A 174 -5.47 8.01 5.51
C GLY A 174 -5.19 8.36 4.06
N GLY A 175 -5.42 9.62 3.70
CA GLY A 175 -5.11 10.11 2.36
C GLY A 175 -3.64 10.13 2.02
N ALA A 176 -2.82 10.60 2.95
CA ALA A 176 -1.38 10.64 2.75
C ALA A 176 -0.81 9.24 2.52
N ILE A 177 -1.26 8.25 3.30
CA ILE A 177 -0.87 6.84 3.12
C ILE A 177 -1.38 6.32 1.79
N PHE A 178 -2.66 6.51 1.46
CA PHE A 178 -3.23 6.05 0.20
C PHE A 178 -2.44 6.57 -1.01
N ILE A 179 -2.20 7.87 -1.07
CA ILE A 179 -1.42 8.52 -2.12
C ILE A 179 0.03 7.99 -2.13
N SER A 180 0.58 7.74 -0.94
CA SER A 180 1.94 7.18 -0.83
C SER A 180 2.04 5.77 -1.39
N VAL A 181 1.02 4.92 -1.20
CA VAL A 181 0.99 3.56 -1.77
C VAL A 181 0.99 3.61 -3.30
N PHE A 182 0.16 4.47 -3.89
CA PHE A 182 0.16 4.69 -5.35
C PHE A 182 1.48 5.28 -5.84
N THR A 183 2.11 6.16 -5.06
CA THR A 183 3.44 6.72 -5.37
C THR A 183 4.52 5.65 -5.34
N VAL A 184 4.50 4.74 -4.35
CA VAL A 184 5.42 3.59 -4.31
C VAL A 184 5.19 2.69 -5.51
N GLN A 185 3.94 2.39 -5.87
CA GLN A 185 3.61 1.61 -7.07
C GLN A 185 4.15 2.28 -8.34
N ALA A 186 3.93 3.58 -8.53
CA ALA A 186 4.44 4.33 -9.68
C ALA A 186 5.98 4.34 -9.72
N SER A 187 6.63 4.45 -8.55
CA SER A 187 8.09 4.42 -8.44
C SER A 187 8.65 3.02 -8.75
N ILE A 188 7.95 1.94 -8.39
CA ILE A 188 8.30 0.57 -8.79
C ILE A 188 8.22 0.44 -10.31
N VAL A 189 7.11 0.87 -10.92
CA VAL A 189 6.93 0.82 -12.38
C VAL A 189 8.05 1.59 -13.08
N GLN A 190 8.32 2.82 -12.66
CA GLN A 190 9.40 3.65 -13.20
C GLN A 190 10.78 2.98 -13.04
N THR A 191 11.05 2.41 -11.87
CA THR A 191 12.34 1.74 -11.63
C THR A 191 12.48 0.51 -12.51
N LEU A 192 11.43 -0.29 -12.66
CA LEU A 192 11.45 -1.44 -13.57
C LEU A 192 11.60 -1.00 -15.02
N ASP A 193 10.95 0.09 -15.44
CA ASP A 193 11.16 0.68 -16.77
C ASP A 193 12.63 1.02 -17.02
N GLU A 194 13.28 1.67 -16.06
CA GLU A 194 14.70 2.03 -16.15
C GLU A 194 15.62 0.80 -16.10
N LEU A 195 15.32 -0.17 -15.24
CA LEU A 195 16.11 -1.39 -15.10
C LEU A 195 15.99 -2.28 -16.33
N PHE A 196 14.79 -2.57 -16.81
CA PHE A 196 14.59 -3.37 -18.01
C PHE A 196 15.17 -2.68 -19.24
N ALA A 197 14.95 -1.37 -19.42
CA ALA A 197 15.51 -0.63 -20.56
C ALA A 197 17.04 -0.53 -20.54
N SER A 198 17.67 -0.64 -19.35
CA SER A 198 19.12 -0.62 -19.23
C SER A 198 19.75 -2.00 -19.29
N LEU A 199 19.16 -3.01 -18.63
CA LEU A 199 19.72 -4.34 -18.48
C LEU A 199 19.46 -5.24 -19.69
N ILE A 200 18.22 -5.26 -20.20
CA ILE A 200 17.75 -6.19 -21.22
C ILE A 200 17.57 -5.44 -22.55
N ARG A 201 18.25 -5.90 -23.60
CA ARG A 201 18.19 -5.28 -24.93
C ARG A 201 17.60 -6.19 -26.00
N TYR A 202 17.27 -7.43 -25.66
CA TYR A 202 16.47 -8.29 -26.52
C TYR A 202 14.98 -7.95 -26.38
N ASP A 203 14.21 -8.24 -27.41
CA ASP A 203 12.77 -7.95 -27.47
C ASP A 203 11.91 -9.18 -27.15
N VAL A 204 12.39 -10.36 -27.57
CA VAL A 204 11.69 -11.64 -27.44
C VAL A 204 12.64 -12.70 -26.92
N GLN A 205 12.21 -13.46 -25.93
CA GLN A 205 12.87 -14.67 -25.47
C GLN A 205 12.00 -15.88 -25.80
N ILE A 206 12.65 -16.97 -26.22
CA ILE A 206 12.01 -18.25 -26.50
C ILE A 206 12.74 -19.32 -25.70
N THR A 207 11.96 -20.03 -24.88
CA THR A 207 12.42 -21.16 -24.09
C THR A 207 11.87 -22.44 -24.70
N PHE A 208 12.77 -23.35 -25.01
CA PHE A 208 12.50 -24.62 -25.67
C PHE A 208 12.30 -25.74 -24.64
N ASP A 209 11.52 -26.76 -24.98
CA ASP A 209 11.29 -27.92 -24.09
C ASP A 209 12.53 -28.84 -23.97
N GLY A 210 13.58 -28.59 -24.77
CA GLY A 210 14.81 -29.35 -24.73
C GLY A 210 15.99 -28.62 -25.36
N ASP A 211 17.18 -29.20 -25.17
CA ASP A 211 18.43 -28.62 -25.62
C ASP A 211 18.63 -28.80 -27.13
N TYR A 212 18.79 -27.70 -27.85
CA TYR A 212 19.02 -27.68 -29.29
C TYR A 212 20.35 -27.03 -29.65
N ARG A 213 20.89 -27.39 -30.82
CA ARG A 213 22.16 -26.83 -31.30
C ARG A 213 22.05 -25.31 -31.46
N VAL A 214 22.96 -24.57 -30.83
CA VAL A 214 23.02 -23.10 -30.85
C VAL A 214 22.98 -22.56 -32.28
N ASP A 215 23.84 -23.07 -33.16
CA ASP A 215 23.91 -22.64 -34.57
C ASP A 215 22.55 -22.76 -35.27
N ARG A 216 21.83 -23.86 -35.01
CA ARG A 216 20.52 -24.13 -35.63
C ARG A 216 19.47 -23.17 -35.10
N LEU A 217 19.45 -22.87 -33.80
CA LEU A 217 18.50 -21.93 -33.21
C LEU A 217 18.66 -20.54 -33.83
N VAL A 218 19.90 -20.05 -33.90
CA VAL A 218 20.21 -18.73 -34.46
C VAL A 218 19.92 -18.67 -35.96
N GLU A 219 20.34 -19.68 -36.73
CA GLU A 219 20.07 -19.74 -38.19
C GLU A 219 18.58 -19.78 -38.52
N GLU A 220 17.77 -20.52 -37.76
CA GLU A 220 16.34 -20.58 -37.97
C GLU A 220 15.64 -19.29 -37.55
N ALA A 221 16.08 -18.64 -36.46
CA ALA A 221 15.55 -17.35 -36.01
C ALA A 221 15.72 -16.25 -37.08
N LEU A 222 16.92 -16.17 -37.67
CA LEU A 222 17.25 -15.16 -38.70
C LEU A 222 16.45 -15.33 -40.01
N LYS A 223 15.78 -16.47 -40.21
CA LYS A 223 14.87 -16.67 -41.36
C LYS A 223 13.50 -16.03 -41.14
N VAL A 224 13.13 -15.74 -39.90
CA VAL A 224 11.86 -15.08 -39.57
C VAL A 224 11.97 -13.60 -39.90
N PRO A 225 11.01 -13.01 -40.63
CA PRO A 225 11.04 -11.59 -40.97
C PRO A 225 11.18 -10.68 -39.74
N ASP A 226 11.90 -9.56 -39.92
CA ASP A 226 12.16 -8.53 -38.92
C ASP A 226 13.04 -8.91 -37.73
N VAL A 227 13.52 -10.15 -37.65
CA VAL A 227 14.60 -10.54 -36.74
C VAL A 227 15.91 -9.91 -37.22
N VAL A 228 16.52 -9.10 -36.35
CA VAL A 228 17.79 -8.40 -36.64
C VAL A 228 18.97 -9.21 -36.12
N GLU A 229 18.84 -9.72 -34.90
CA GLU A 229 19.90 -10.43 -34.19
C GLU A 229 19.27 -11.50 -33.30
N ALA A 230 19.98 -12.62 -33.15
CA ALA A 230 19.55 -13.73 -32.31
C ALA A 230 20.76 -14.35 -31.59
N GLU A 231 20.63 -14.58 -30.29
CA GLU A 231 21.65 -15.20 -29.46
C GLU A 231 21.04 -16.33 -28.65
N ALA A 232 21.65 -17.52 -28.69
CA ALA A 232 21.27 -18.61 -27.80
C ALA A 232 22.09 -18.55 -26.51
N TRP A 233 21.44 -18.59 -25.37
CA TRP A 233 22.08 -18.48 -24.06
C TRP A 233 22.03 -19.82 -23.34
N GLY A 234 23.05 -20.11 -22.55
CA GLY A 234 23.02 -21.25 -21.62
C GLY A 234 22.28 -20.85 -20.35
N GLY A 235 21.40 -21.70 -19.84
CA GLY A 235 20.69 -21.45 -18.59
C GLY A 235 20.64 -22.70 -17.74
N ILE A 236 20.86 -22.59 -16.43
CA ILE A 236 20.67 -23.71 -15.52
C ILE A 236 20.44 -23.23 -14.09
N LEU A 237 19.66 -23.98 -13.32
CA LEU A 237 19.55 -23.76 -11.89
C LEU A 237 20.79 -24.31 -11.18
N ALA A 238 21.39 -23.48 -10.34
CA ALA A 238 22.57 -23.81 -9.55
C ALA A 238 22.31 -23.61 -8.05
N ARG A 239 23.21 -24.13 -7.23
CA ARG A 239 23.32 -23.76 -5.81
C ARG A 239 24.77 -23.56 -5.46
N ARG A 240 25.07 -22.62 -4.58
CA ARG A 240 26.40 -22.47 -4.00
C ARG A 240 26.58 -23.52 -2.91
N LEU A 241 27.72 -24.19 -2.91
CA LEU A 241 28.19 -24.98 -1.77
C LEU A 241 28.88 -24.04 -0.77
N ARG A 242 28.30 -23.88 0.42
CA ARG A 242 28.88 -23.05 1.47
C ARG A 242 30.01 -23.78 2.21
N PRO A 243 30.91 -23.06 2.90
CA PRO A 243 32.01 -23.68 3.65
C PRO A 243 31.56 -24.64 4.77
N ASP A 244 30.31 -24.55 5.21
CA ASP A 244 29.69 -25.43 6.21
C ASP A 244 29.01 -26.67 5.62
N ASP A 245 29.25 -26.95 4.33
CA ASP A 245 28.67 -28.06 3.56
C ASP A 245 27.15 -27.96 3.37
N THR A 246 26.59 -26.74 3.52
CA THR A 246 25.18 -26.46 3.22
C THR A 246 25.02 -25.86 1.82
N ASP A 247 23.88 -26.16 1.20
CA ASP A 247 23.49 -25.54 -0.06
C ASP A 247 22.91 -24.14 0.19
N SER A 248 23.17 -23.20 -0.73
CA SER A 248 22.45 -21.94 -0.82
C SER A 248 21.02 -22.11 -1.34
N ASP A 249 20.29 -20.98 -1.35
CA ASP A 249 19.08 -20.86 -2.16
C ASP A 249 19.40 -21.04 -3.66
N THR A 250 18.35 -21.24 -4.45
CA THR A 250 18.47 -21.51 -5.88
C THR A 250 19.01 -20.29 -6.60
N ILE A 251 20.03 -20.50 -7.42
CA ILE A 251 20.67 -19.48 -8.25
C ILE A 251 20.21 -19.70 -9.69
N PHE A 252 19.69 -18.66 -10.31
CA PHE A 252 19.45 -18.61 -11.76
C PHE A 252 20.77 -18.28 -12.44
N PHE A 253 21.41 -19.30 -13.02
CA PHE A 253 22.68 -19.15 -13.69
C PHE A 253 22.45 -19.01 -15.19
N GLU A 254 22.84 -17.86 -15.74
CA GLU A 254 22.69 -17.54 -17.15
C GLU A 254 24.07 -17.32 -17.78
N ALA A 255 24.23 -17.81 -19.00
CA ALA A 255 25.49 -17.83 -19.70
C ALA A 255 25.29 -17.31 -21.14
N PRO A 256 25.30 -15.97 -21.35
CA PRO A 256 25.26 -15.38 -22.68
C PRO A 256 26.54 -15.67 -23.47
N PRO A 257 26.50 -15.56 -24.81
CA PRO A 257 27.68 -15.59 -25.65
C PRO A 257 28.73 -14.55 -25.22
N PRO A 258 30.03 -14.85 -25.34
CA PRO A 258 31.08 -13.90 -24.97
C PRO A 258 30.96 -12.61 -25.78
N GLY A 259 30.84 -11.47 -25.09
CA GLY A 259 30.71 -10.16 -25.73
C GLY A 259 29.30 -9.82 -26.23
N SER A 260 28.27 -10.54 -25.78
CA SER A 260 26.85 -10.20 -26.05
C SER A 260 26.55 -8.74 -25.73
N ASP A 261 25.92 -8.06 -26.70
CA ASP A 261 25.38 -6.69 -26.55
C ASP A 261 23.91 -6.69 -26.13
N MET A 262 23.28 -7.86 -26.01
CA MET A 262 21.89 -8.04 -25.57
C MET A 262 21.70 -7.82 -24.06
N LEU A 263 22.81 -7.72 -23.30
CA LEU A 263 22.85 -7.34 -21.89
C LEU A 263 23.69 -6.08 -21.67
N ALA A 264 23.17 -5.12 -20.89
CA ALA A 264 23.93 -3.95 -20.46
C ALA A 264 23.75 -3.63 -18.97
N PRO A 265 24.21 -4.52 -18.08
CA PRO A 265 23.99 -4.42 -16.65
C PRO A 265 24.67 -3.21 -16.02
N VAL A 266 23.97 -2.60 -15.05
CA VAL A 266 24.54 -1.55 -14.20
C VAL A 266 25.44 -2.20 -13.14
N ILE A 267 26.74 -2.15 -13.35
CA ILE A 267 27.73 -2.65 -12.38
C ILE A 267 27.73 -1.76 -11.13
N ILE A 268 27.54 -2.38 -9.98
CA ILE A 268 27.63 -1.74 -8.66
C ILE A 268 29.09 -1.74 -8.20
N GLU A 269 29.78 -2.87 -8.37
CA GLU A 269 31.14 -3.06 -7.92
C GLU A 269 31.89 -4.04 -8.84
N GLY A 270 33.19 -3.82 -9.07
CA GLY A 270 34.01 -4.67 -9.94
C GLY A 270 33.84 -4.34 -11.42
N ARG A 271 33.70 -5.38 -12.24
CA ARG A 271 33.56 -5.26 -13.71
C ARG A 271 32.55 -6.27 -14.28
N TRP A 272 32.10 -6.01 -15.50
CA TRP A 272 31.36 -6.99 -16.30
C TRP A 272 32.29 -8.08 -16.87
N LEU A 273 31.68 -9.12 -17.44
CA LEU A 273 32.37 -10.21 -18.13
C LEU A 273 33.11 -9.69 -19.37
N LEU A 274 34.33 -10.17 -19.57
CA LEU A 274 35.11 -9.94 -20.78
C LEU A 274 35.02 -11.17 -21.69
N PRO A 275 35.10 -11.03 -23.03
CA PRO A 275 34.96 -12.16 -23.94
C PRO A 275 35.94 -13.33 -23.71
N ASN A 276 37.11 -13.05 -23.13
CA ASN A 276 38.15 -14.05 -22.86
C ASN A 276 38.10 -14.60 -21.43
N ASP A 277 37.15 -14.16 -20.60
CA ASP A 277 36.98 -14.71 -19.26
C ASP A 277 36.51 -16.17 -19.34
N GLU A 278 37.13 -17.03 -18.54
CA GLU A 278 36.78 -18.44 -18.45
C GLU A 278 35.93 -18.68 -17.20
N ASN A 279 36.56 -18.77 -16.02
CA ASN A 279 35.88 -19.05 -14.76
C ASN A 279 35.35 -17.79 -14.04
N ALA A 280 35.07 -16.70 -14.76
CA ALA A 280 34.55 -15.48 -14.15
C ALA A 280 33.03 -15.55 -14.00
N VAL A 281 32.53 -15.08 -12.86
CA VAL A 281 31.09 -14.92 -12.61
C VAL A 281 30.78 -13.51 -12.10
N VAL A 282 29.67 -12.95 -12.57
CA VAL A 282 29.14 -11.67 -12.10
C VAL A 282 27.80 -11.92 -11.42
N LEU A 283 27.62 -11.38 -10.20
CA LEU A 283 26.52 -11.76 -9.32
C LEU A 283 25.53 -10.60 -9.11
N SER A 284 24.24 -10.91 -8.97
CA SER A 284 23.22 -9.90 -8.69
C SER A 284 23.40 -9.26 -7.30
N SER A 285 22.84 -8.07 -7.09
CA SER A 285 22.85 -7.38 -5.80
C SER A 285 22.21 -8.18 -4.66
N ALA A 286 21.32 -9.13 -4.95
CA ALA A 286 20.66 -9.99 -3.96
C ALA A 286 21.68 -10.82 -3.14
N TRP A 287 22.79 -11.22 -3.77
CA TRP A 287 23.87 -11.96 -3.12
C TRP A 287 24.45 -11.24 -1.89
N ARG A 288 24.45 -9.90 -1.87
CA ARG A 288 24.98 -9.14 -0.73
C ARG A 288 24.15 -9.30 0.54
N LYS A 289 22.88 -9.66 0.40
CA LYS A 289 21.97 -9.87 1.52
C LYS A 289 21.98 -11.33 1.96
N ASP A 290 21.91 -12.25 1.01
CA ASP A 290 21.67 -13.67 1.28
C ASP A 290 22.96 -14.48 1.41
N GLU A 291 24.06 -14.03 0.78
CA GLU A 291 25.40 -14.62 0.83
C GLU A 291 26.46 -13.53 1.17
N PRO A 292 26.36 -12.86 2.33
CA PRO A 292 27.14 -11.67 2.68
C PRO A 292 28.65 -11.91 2.84
N ASP A 293 29.07 -13.17 2.89
CA ASP A 293 30.47 -13.59 2.98
C ASP A 293 31.21 -13.55 1.64
N VAL A 294 30.49 -13.44 0.52
CA VAL A 294 31.08 -13.42 -0.84
C VAL A 294 31.55 -12.01 -1.20
N ALA A 295 32.84 -11.87 -1.51
CA ALA A 295 33.46 -10.65 -1.99
C ALA A 295 34.04 -10.80 -3.42
N ILE A 296 34.39 -9.67 -4.04
CA ILE A 296 35.06 -9.67 -5.35
C ILE A 296 36.45 -10.27 -5.18
N GLY A 297 36.82 -11.17 -6.10
CA GLY A 297 38.06 -11.93 -6.10
C GLY A 297 37.96 -13.28 -5.40
N ASP A 298 36.87 -13.54 -4.68
CA ASP A 298 36.65 -14.84 -4.06
C ASP A 298 36.32 -15.91 -5.11
N THR A 299 36.69 -17.15 -4.79
CA THR A 299 36.29 -18.33 -5.56
C THR A 299 35.12 -19.00 -4.85
N ILE A 300 33.98 -19.09 -5.53
CA ILE A 300 32.78 -19.77 -5.05
C ILE A 300 32.58 -21.08 -5.79
N THR A 301 32.15 -22.11 -5.07
CA THR A 301 31.82 -23.41 -5.67
C THR A 301 30.33 -23.46 -5.98
N LEU A 302 29.98 -23.63 -7.24
CA LEU A 302 28.61 -23.76 -7.73
C LEU A 302 28.33 -25.21 -8.15
N LYS A 303 27.15 -25.68 -7.75
CA LYS A 303 26.66 -27.02 -8.00
C LYS A 303 25.61 -27.02 -9.10
N PHE A 304 25.94 -27.64 -10.24
CA PHE A 304 25.09 -27.79 -11.42
C PHE A 304 24.72 -29.26 -11.61
N LYS A 305 23.42 -29.62 -11.54
CA LYS A 305 22.96 -31.03 -11.67
C LYS A 305 23.78 -32.01 -10.79
N GLY A 306 24.23 -31.57 -9.61
CA GLY A 306 25.03 -32.36 -8.67
C GLY A 306 26.56 -32.32 -8.86
N ARG A 307 27.08 -31.61 -9.88
CA ARG A 307 28.51 -31.39 -10.09
C ARG A 307 28.97 -30.06 -9.52
N GLU A 308 30.11 -30.06 -8.86
CA GLU A 308 30.73 -28.87 -8.28
C GLU A 308 31.76 -28.28 -9.24
N THR A 309 31.73 -26.96 -9.39
CA THR A 309 32.61 -26.18 -10.28
C THR A 309 32.97 -24.87 -9.59
N ASP A 310 34.20 -24.40 -9.78
CA ASP A 310 34.72 -23.22 -9.09
C ASP A 310 34.70 -21.99 -10.00
N TRP A 311 34.18 -20.88 -9.47
CA TRP A 311 33.98 -19.62 -10.18
C TRP A 311 34.56 -18.44 -9.40
N VAL A 312 35.25 -17.54 -10.07
CA VAL A 312 35.83 -16.33 -9.50
C VAL A 312 34.85 -15.18 -9.65
N VAL A 313 34.49 -14.56 -8.54
CA VAL A 313 33.58 -13.41 -8.52
C VAL A 313 34.31 -12.16 -9.02
N VAL A 314 33.93 -11.64 -10.18
CA VAL A 314 34.61 -10.47 -10.79
C VAL A 314 33.81 -9.17 -10.68
N GLY A 315 32.53 -9.26 -10.30
CA GLY A 315 31.70 -8.09 -10.09
C GLY A 315 30.33 -8.38 -9.51
N PHE A 316 29.66 -7.31 -9.11
CA PHE A 316 28.27 -7.30 -8.70
C PHE A 316 27.49 -6.31 -9.55
N PHE A 317 26.35 -6.72 -10.08
CA PHE A 317 25.46 -5.87 -10.86
C PHE A 317 24.14 -5.62 -10.12
N ARG A 318 23.44 -4.55 -10.51
CA ARG A 318 22.10 -4.26 -10.00
C ARG A 318 21.10 -5.21 -10.65
N GLY A 319 20.68 -6.22 -9.89
CA GLY A 319 19.65 -7.17 -10.33
C GLY A 319 18.24 -6.63 -10.18
N ILE A 320 17.29 -7.35 -10.76
CA ILE A 320 15.85 -7.09 -10.64
C ILE A 320 15.29 -8.06 -9.59
N GLY A 321 14.63 -7.51 -8.56
CA GLY A 321 14.05 -8.33 -7.48
C GLY A 321 15.09 -8.89 -6.50
N SER A 322 14.69 -9.95 -5.79
CA SER A 322 15.48 -10.60 -4.74
C SER A 322 16.04 -11.96 -5.16
N GLU A 323 16.09 -12.24 -6.47
CA GLU A 323 16.59 -13.52 -6.99
C GLU A 323 18.12 -13.51 -7.08
N LEU A 324 18.73 -14.65 -6.73
CA LEU A 324 20.16 -14.88 -6.91
C LEU A 324 20.41 -15.19 -8.38
N ILE A 325 20.87 -14.18 -9.13
CA ILE A 325 21.22 -14.34 -10.56
C ILE A 325 22.74 -14.30 -10.67
N ALA A 326 23.29 -15.18 -11.51
CA ALA A 326 24.71 -15.25 -11.80
C ALA A 326 24.93 -15.32 -13.31
N TYR A 327 25.81 -14.46 -13.82
CA TYR A 327 26.17 -14.41 -15.23
C TYR A 327 27.61 -14.91 -15.46
N ALA A 328 27.81 -15.73 -16.48
CA ALA A 328 29.12 -16.17 -16.96
C ALA A 328 29.18 -16.26 -18.50
N ASN A 329 30.36 -16.49 -19.08
CA ASN A 329 30.47 -16.70 -20.53
C ASN A 329 30.00 -18.12 -20.92
N TYR A 330 29.15 -18.21 -21.95
CA TYR A 330 28.59 -19.46 -22.48
C TYR A 330 29.66 -20.53 -22.76
N ASP A 331 30.74 -20.17 -23.44
CA ASP A 331 31.75 -21.13 -23.91
C ASP A 331 32.42 -21.90 -22.76
N TYR A 332 32.74 -21.22 -21.66
CA TYR A 332 33.33 -21.87 -20.49
C TYR A 332 32.28 -22.66 -19.72
N PHE A 333 31.12 -22.04 -19.46
CA PHE A 333 29.98 -22.68 -18.79
C PHE A 333 29.61 -24.01 -19.45
N ALA A 334 29.38 -24.01 -20.76
CA ALA A 334 28.90 -25.17 -21.51
C ALA A 334 29.90 -26.33 -21.49
N ARG A 335 31.21 -26.05 -21.41
CA ARG A 335 32.25 -27.06 -21.22
C ARG A 335 32.19 -27.69 -19.82
N GLU A 336 32.03 -26.87 -18.78
CA GLU A 336 31.98 -27.34 -17.39
C GLU A 336 30.73 -28.19 -17.10
N VAL A 337 29.57 -27.79 -17.64
CA VAL A 337 28.34 -28.59 -17.50
C VAL A 337 28.30 -29.82 -18.44
N ARG A 338 29.25 -29.93 -19.38
CA ARG A 338 29.35 -30.95 -20.45
C ARG A 338 28.16 -30.96 -21.42
N GLU A 339 27.63 -29.79 -21.70
CA GLU A 339 26.57 -29.57 -22.69
C GLU A 339 27.04 -28.53 -23.74
N PRO A 340 28.22 -28.71 -24.40
CA PRO A 340 28.74 -27.72 -25.32
C PRO A 340 27.91 -27.62 -26.61
N GLY A 341 27.65 -26.39 -27.05
CA GLY A 341 27.01 -26.10 -28.33
C GLY A 341 25.51 -26.39 -28.38
N VAL A 342 24.87 -26.60 -27.24
CA VAL A 342 23.41 -26.69 -27.10
C VAL A 342 22.86 -25.65 -26.13
N SER A 343 21.62 -25.26 -26.34
CA SER A 343 20.90 -24.28 -25.54
C SER A 343 19.40 -24.55 -25.64
N ASP A 344 18.67 -24.21 -24.58
CA ASP A 344 17.21 -24.24 -24.49
C ASP A 344 16.61 -22.82 -24.53
N THR A 345 17.43 -21.77 -24.66
CA THR A 345 16.98 -20.38 -24.55
C THR A 345 17.53 -19.55 -25.70
N LEU A 346 16.65 -18.86 -26.42
CA LEU A 346 16.99 -17.99 -27.53
C LEU A 346 16.45 -16.58 -27.30
N ASN A 347 17.34 -15.59 -27.33
CA ASN A 347 17.01 -14.18 -27.22
C ASN A 347 17.11 -13.51 -28.59
N VAL A 348 16.14 -12.68 -28.93
CA VAL A 348 15.98 -12.10 -30.27
C VAL A 348 15.72 -10.60 -30.18
N THR A 349 16.41 -9.83 -31.01
CA THR A 349 16.16 -8.40 -31.23
C THR A 349 15.44 -8.19 -32.56
N ILE A 350 14.43 -7.32 -32.57
CA ILE A 350 13.57 -7.07 -33.74
C ILE A 350 13.72 -5.63 -34.26
N ALA A 351 13.50 -5.44 -35.57
CA ALA A 351 13.67 -4.13 -36.20
C ALA A 351 12.63 -3.09 -35.75
N ARG A 352 11.48 -3.53 -35.23
CA ARG A 352 10.37 -2.67 -34.78
C ARG A 352 9.94 -3.05 -33.37
N THR A 353 10.24 -2.19 -32.41
CA THR A 353 10.08 -2.47 -30.97
C THR A 353 8.71 -2.07 -30.40
N THR A 354 7.67 -1.94 -31.23
CA THR A 354 6.31 -1.66 -30.71
C THR A 354 5.73 -2.90 -30.02
N LEU A 355 5.10 -2.71 -28.87
CA LEU A 355 4.56 -3.78 -28.00
C LEU A 355 3.72 -4.83 -28.76
N ASP A 356 2.72 -4.38 -29.53
CA ASP A 356 1.83 -5.27 -30.29
C ASP A 356 2.58 -6.07 -31.36
N TYR A 357 3.73 -5.57 -31.80
CA TYR A 357 4.56 -6.21 -32.82
C TYR A 357 5.52 -7.23 -32.21
N GLN A 358 6.07 -6.96 -31.01
CA GLN A 358 6.87 -7.93 -30.27
C GLN A 358 6.09 -9.23 -30.05
N ALA A 359 4.83 -9.14 -29.63
CA ALA A 359 3.96 -10.31 -29.45
C ALA A 359 3.68 -11.06 -30.77
N GLN A 360 3.51 -10.33 -31.88
CA GLN A 360 3.32 -10.94 -33.20
C GLN A 360 4.57 -11.69 -33.68
N VAL A 361 5.75 -11.10 -33.49
CA VAL A 361 7.03 -11.73 -33.87
C VAL A 361 7.33 -12.92 -32.95
N ALA A 362 7.04 -12.83 -31.65
CA ALA A 362 7.13 -13.95 -30.71
C ALA A 362 6.29 -15.15 -31.18
N GLN A 363 5.02 -14.91 -31.54
CA GLN A 363 4.15 -15.96 -32.08
C GLN A 363 4.67 -16.50 -33.43
N ALA A 364 5.16 -15.63 -34.32
CA ALA A 364 5.70 -16.06 -35.61
C ALA A 364 6.96 -16.93 -35.46
N LEU A 365 7.84 -16.60 -34.50
CA LEU A 365 8.99 -17.41 -34.15
C LEU A 365 8.56 -18.76 -33.57
N GLU A 366 7.61 -18.76 -32.63
CA GLU A 366 7.06 -20.00 -32.04
C GLU A 366 6.49 -20.94 -33.11
N GLU A 367 5.68 -20.41 -34.04
CA GLU A 367 5.12 -21.15 -35.17
C GLU A 367 6.23 -21.67 -36.11
N HIS A 368 7.22 -20.85 -36.43
CA HIS A 368 8.37 -21.24 -37.27
C HIS A 368 9.15 -22.39 -36.63
N PHE A 369 9.53 -22.25 -35.35
CA PHE A 369 10.27 -23.27 -34.62
C PHE A 369 9.53 -24.60 -34.52
N ARG A 370 8.22 -24.56 -34.24
CA ARG A 370 7.37 -25.76 -34.24
C ARG A 370 7.30 -26.40 -35.63
N SER A 371 7.25 -25.60 -36.71
CA SER A 371 7.20 -26.11 -38.08
C SER A 371 8.47 -26.87 -38.49
N VAL A 372 9.63 -26.48 -37.95
CA VAL A 372 10.93 -27.14 -38.19
C VAL A 372 11.25 -28.25 -37.16
N GLY A 373 10.26 -28.61 -36.33
CA GLY A 373 10.34 -29.71 -35.37
C GLY A 373 11.12 -29.39 -34.09
N LEU A 374 11.24 -28.11 -33.74
CA LEU A 374 11.80 -27.65 -32.47
C LEU A 374 10.64 -27.33 -31.51
N ALA A 375 10.59 -28.04 -30.38
CA ALA A 375 9.51 -27.90 -29.40
C ALA A 375 9.74 -26.65 -28.56
N VAL A 376 8.83 -25.68 -28.71
CA VAL A 376 8.82 -24.43 -27.93
C VAL A 376 7.92 -24.62 -26.73
N GLY A 377 8.49 -24.44 -25.54
CA GLY A 377 7.79 -24.51 -24.26
C GLY A 377 7.13 -23.19 -23.91
N GLU A 378 7.89 -22.09 -23.97
CA GLU A 378 7.42 -20.74 -23.64
C GLU A 378 8.01 -19.70 -24.61
N SER A 379 7.24 -18.66 -24.89
CA SER A 379 7.75 -17.44 -25.53
C SER A 379 7.25 -16.25 -24.73
N SER A 380 8.19 -15.38 -24.36
CA SER A 380 7.94 -14.16 -23.60
C SER A 380 8.52 -12.97 -24.34
N THR A 381 7.86 -11.82 -24.21
CA THR A 381 8.43 -10.54 -24.60
C THR A 381 9.07 -9.87 -23.39
N ALA A 382 9.98 -8.92 -23.62
CA ALA A 382 10.52 -8.08 -22.53
C ALA A 382 9.42 -7.40 -21.69
N VAL A 383 8.24 -7.19 -22.29
CA VAL A 383 7.07 -6.57 -21.65
C VAL A 383 6.34 -7.58 -20.77
N ASP A 384 6.26 -8.83 -21.20
CA ASP A 384 5.70 -9.91 -20.40
C ASP A 384 6.56 -10.17 -19.15
N GLU A 385 7.89 -10.20 -19.31
CA GLU A 385 8.84 -10.33 -18.19
C GLU A 385 8.71 -9.16 -17.20
N LYS A 386 8.61 -7.92 -17.72
CA LYS A 386 8.34 -6.75 -16.89
C LYS A 386 7.00 -6.87 -16.16
N GLN A 387 5.95 -7.32 -16.84
CA GLN A 387 4.63 -7.47 -16.23
C GLN A 387 4.62 -8.57 -15.16
N GLN A 388 5.33 -9.66 -15.38
CA GLN A 388 5.54 -10.71 -14.37
C GLN A 388 6.28 -10.16 -13.15
N SER A 389 7.33 -9.36 -13.36
CA SER A 389 8.04 -8.65 -12.28
C SER A 389 7.11 -7.69 -11.52
N LEU A 390 6.26 -6.94 -12.22
CA LEU A 390 5.24 -6.08 -11.61
C LEU A 390 4.23 -6.88 -10.78
N ASN A 391 3.83 -8.06 -11.26
CA ASN A 391 2.90 -8.94 -10.54
C ASN A 391 3.51 -9.44 -9.22
N GLN A 392 4.83 -9.66 -9.14
CA GLN A 392 5.52 -10.00 -7.89
C GLN A 392 5.40 -8.87 -6.84
N PHE A 393 5.59 -7.61 -7.25
CA PHE A 393 5.35 -6.44 -6.39
C PHE A 393 3.86 -6.20 -6.08
N GLY A 394 2.97 -6.87 -6.82
CA GLY A 394 1.53 -6.81 -6.66
C GLY A 394 1.04 -7.25 -5.27
N ILE A 395 1.73 -8.18 -4.59
CA ILE A 395 1.36 -8.61 -3.22
C ILE A 395 1.37 -7.43 -2.26
N ILE A 396 2.50 -6.73 -2.21
CA ILE A 396 2.76 -5.65 -1.26
C ILE A 396 1.83 -4.50 -1.57
N THR A 397 1.71 -4.16 -2.85
CA THR A 397 0.82 -3.10 -3.32
C THR A 397 -0.63 -3.39 -2.94
N SER A 398 -1.11 -4.63 -3.14
CA SER A 398 -2.47 -5.05 -2.77
C SER A 398 -2.71 -4.96 -1.26
N LEU A 399 -1.77 -5.46 -0.45
CA LEU A 399 -1.84 -5.38 1.01
C LEU A 399 -1.91 -3.92 1.48
N LEU A 400 -1.06 -3.06 0.93
CA LEU A 400 -1.01 -1.64 1.23
C LEU A 400 -2.30 -0.91 0.80
N MET A 401 -2.88 -1.26 -0.35
CA MET A 401 -4.16 -0.71 -0.81
C MET A 401 -5.31 -1.10 0.11
N ILE A 402 -5.39 -2.37 0.53
CA ILE A 402 -6.39 -2.82 1.51
C ILE A 402 -6.25 -2.03 2.82
N MET A 403 -5.03 -1.89 3.33
CA MET A 403 -4.75 -1.12 4.54
C MET A 403 -5.13 0.35 4.39
N ALA A 404 -4.82 0.97 3.26
CA ALA A 404 -5.21 2.34 2.97
C ALA A 404 -6.74 2.49 2.91
N GLY A 405 -7.44 1.53 2.29
CA GLY A 405 -8.91 1.47 2.27
C GLY A 405 -9.52 1.34 3.66
N LEU A 406 -8.97 0.49 4.53
CA LEU A 406 -9.41 0.37 5.92
C LEU A 406 -9.23 1.68 6.68
N ILE A 407 -8.09 2.34 6.53
CA ILE A 407 -7.82 3.65 7.16
C ILE A 407 -8.79 4.71 6.63
N ALA A 408 -9.10 4.70 5.33
CA ALA A 408 -10.07 5.59 4.71
C ALA A 408 -11.46 5.45 5.36
N VAL A 409 -11.93 4.21 5.55
CA VAL A 409 -13.22 3.91 6.20
C VAL A 409 -13.22 4.42 7.64
N VAL A 410 -12.15 4.17 8.40
CA VAL A 410 -12.03 4.68 9.78
C VAL A 410 -12.05 6.21 9.82
N GLY A 411 -11.40 6.87 8.86
CA GLY A 411 -11.46 8.32 8.69
C GLY A 411 -12.86 8.84 8.38
N GLY A 412 -13.59 8.17 7.50
CA GLY A 412 -15.00 8.47 7.21
C GLY A 412 -15.90 8.35 8.44
N LEU A 413 -15.74 7.29 9.24
CA LEU A 413 -16.50 7.12 10.49
C LEU A 413 -16.17 8.22 11.52
N GLY A 414 -14.89 8.61 11.63
CA GLY A 414 -14.46 9.74 12.45
C GLY A 414 -15.10 11.07 12.02
N LEU A 415 -15.18 11.30 10.70
CA LEU A 415 -15.88 12.46 10.13
C LEU A 415 -17.37 12.42 10.47
N MET A 416 -18.03 11.26 10.30
CA MET A 416 -19.44 11.09 10.61
C MET A 416 -19.76 11.43 12.08
N GLY A 417 -18.95 10.96 13.02
CA GLY A 417 -19.10 11.30 14.43
C GLY A 417 -18.96 12.80 14.70
N THR A 418 -18.03 13.46 14.00
CA THR A 418 -17.82 14.91 14.10
C THR A 418 -18.99 15.69 13.55
N MET A 419 -19.49 15.31 12.38
CA MET A 419 -20.64 15.93 11.73
C MET A 419 -21.93 15.73 12.53
N SER A 420 -22.14 14.54 13.09
CA SER A 420 -23.27 14.25 13.99
C SER A 420 -23.30 15.20 15.18
N MET A 421 -22.15 15.39 15.83
CA MET A 421 -22.06 16.29 16.97
C MET A 421 -22.22 17.77 16.59
N ASN A 422 -21.64 18.19 15.45
CA ASN A 422 -21.81 19.57 14.95
C ASN A 422 -23.29 19.89 14.66
N VAL A 423 -24.04 18.93 14.12
CA VAL A 423 -25.49 19.08 13.91
C VAL A 423 -26.22 19.22 15.24
N LEU A 424 -25.94 18.36 16.21
CA LEU A 424 -26.59 18.38 17.53
C LEU A 424 -26.36 19.70 18.26
N GLU A 425 -25.14 20.21 18.25
CA GLU A 425 -24.79 21.48 18.90
C GLU A 425 -25.44 22.70 18.22
N ARG A 426 -25.82 22.59 16.95
CA ARG A 426 -26.45 23.67 16.16
C ARG A 426 -27.94 23.44 15.93
N THR A 427 -28.56 22.55 16.70
CA THR A 427 -30.01 22.25 16.63
C THR A 427 -30.85 23.53 16.68
N ARG A 428 -30.49 24.50 17.53
CA ARG A 428 -31.18 25.80 17.64
C ARG A 428 -31.06 26.66 16.38
N GLU A 429 -29.87 26.73 15.79
CA GLU A 429 -29.65 27.47 14.53
C GLU A 429 -30.47 26.85 13.39
N ILE A 430 -30.51 25.52 13.32
CA ILE A 430 -31.33 24.77 12.34
C ILE A 430 -32.83 25.02 12.56
N GLY A 431 -33.28 25.05 13.82
CA GLY A 431 -34.66 25.41 14.18
C GLY A 431 -35.06 26.81 13.73
N VAL A 432 -34.18 27.80 13.93
CA VAL A 432 -34.39 29.18 13.46
C VAL A 432 -34.43 29.22 11.93
N MET A 433 -33.51 28.52 11.24
CA MET A 433 -33.51 28.42 9.77
C MET A 433 -34.83 27.83 9.25
N ARG A 434 -35.42 26.87 9.95
CA ARG A 434 -36.75 26.35 9.59
C ARG A 434 -37.88 27.33 9.86
N ALA A 435 -37.83 28.04 10.98
CA ALA A 435 -38.84 29.04 11.31
C ALA A 435 -38.91 30.16 10.25
N ILE A 436 -37.79 30.47 9.59
CA ILE A 436 -37.73 31.43 8.47
C ILE A 436 -37.98 30.80 7.08
N GLY A 437 -38.33 29.51 7.00
CA GLY A 437 -38.77 28.84 5.77
C GLY A 437 -37.70 28.04 5.00
N ALA A 438 -36.56 27.67 5.60
CA ALA A 438 -35.57 26.83 4.94
C ALA A 438 -36.12 25.42 4.62
N SER A 439 -35.91 24.96 3.37
CA SER A 439 -36.33 23.62 2.93
C SER A 439 -35.43 22.50 3.50
N ASN A 440 -35.94 21.26 3.52
CA ASN A 440 -35.16 20.09 3.95
C ASN A 440 -33.89 19.91 3.10
N LEU A 441 -33.98 20.15 1.77
CA LEU A 441 -32.83 20.10 0.87
C LEU A 441 -31.81 21.21 1.17
N SER A 442 -32.27 22.39 1.56
CA SER A 442 -31.37 23.49 1.94
C SER A 442 -30.52 23.12 3.15
N ILE A 443 -31.13 22.53 4.19
CA ILE A 443 -30.42 22.08 5.39
C ILE A 443 -29.46 20.93 5.05
N LEU A 444 -29.93 19.96 4.25
CA LEU A 444 -29.12 18.82 3.83
C LEU A 444 -27.87 19.26 3.05
N ASN A 445 -28.03 20.16 2.07
CA ASN A 445 -26.94 20.69 1.26
C ASN A 445 -25.92 21.46 2.11
N ILE A 446 -26.37 22.24 3.10
CA ILE A 446 -25.46 22.94 4.03
C ILE A 446 -24.57 21.93 4.75
N VAL A 447 -25.16 20.90 5.37
CA VAL A 447 -24.40 19.92 6.17
C VAL A 447 -23.48 19.06 5.29
N ILE A 448 -23.96 18.59 4.13
CA ILE A 448 -23.13 17.81 3.20
C ILE A 448 -21.97 18.66 2.67
N SER A 449 -22.21 19.93 2.31
CA SER A 449 -21.16 20.82 1.81
C SER A 449 -20.10 21.12 2.87
N GLU A 450 -20.48 21.24 4.14
CA GLU A 450 -19.53 21.38 5.26
C GLU A 450 -18.62 20.14 5.36
N GLY A 451 -19.20 18.94 5.28
CA GLY A 451 -18.46 17.68 5.29
C GLY A 451 -17.51 17.52 4.11
N VAL A 452 -18.02 17.74 2.89
CA VAL A 452 -17.22 17.68 1.65
C VAL A 452 -16.05 18.65 1.71
N LEU A 453 -16.25 19.85 2.24
CA LEU A 453 -15.19 20.83 2.38
C LEU A 453 -14.11 20.41 3.38
N ILE A 454 -14.49 19.77 4.50
CA ILE A 454 -13.52 19.12 5.41
C ILE A 454 -12.73 18.03 4.65
N GLY A 455 -13.41 17.24 3.81
CA GLY A 455 -12.79 16.24 2.94
C GLY A 455 -11.77 16.84 1.97
N LEU A 456 -12.10 17.96 1.31
CA LEU A 456 -11.22 18.67 0.39
C LEU A 456 -9.99 19.24 1.10
N ILE A 457 -10.17 19.84 2.28
CA ILE A 457 -9.07 20.36 3.09
C ILE A 457 -8.15 19.21 3.53
N SER A 458 -8.74 18.09 3.96
CA SER A 458 -8.00 16.90 4.32
C SER A 458 -7.22 16.31 3.15
N TRP A 459 -7.81 16.27 1.96
CA TRP A 459 -7.13 15.84 0.74
C TRP A 459 -5.93 16.74 0.43
N ALA A 460 -6.09 18.06 0.48
CA ALA A 460 -5.02 19.00 0.16
C ALA A 460 -3.83 18.86 1.12
N ILE A 461 -4.10 18.76 2.44
CA ILE A 461 -3.07 18.52 3.44
C ILE A 461 -2.48 17.11 3.26
N GLY A 462 -3.32 16.13 2.94
CA GLY A 462 -2.93 14.73 2.78
C GLY A 462 -1.98 14.54 1.61
N ALA A 463 -2.27 15.16 0.46
CA ALA A 463 -1.40 15.16 -0.71
C ALA A 463 -0.05 15.84 -0.42
N ALA A 464 -0.05 16.95 0.32
CA ALA A 464 1.19 17.62 0.73
C ALA A 464 2.03 16.75 1.68
N LEU A 465 1.40 16.06 2.65
CA LEU A 465 2.08 15.13 3.55
C LEU A 465 2.47 13.82 2.86
N ALA A 466 1.77 13.42 1.80
CA ALA A 466 2.09 12.23 1.03
C ALA A 466 3.48 12.33 0.40
N PHE A 467 3.93 13.53 0.00
CA PHE A 467 5.24 13.70 -0.62
C PHE A 467 6.41 13.18 0.26
N PRO A 468 6.63 13.69 1.50
CA PRO A 468 7.69 13.16 2.34
C PRO A 468 7.44 11.72 2.81
N ILE A 469 6.18 11.33 3.09
CA ILE A 469 5.84 9.97 3.54
C ILE A 469 6.15 8.95 2.44
N SER A 470 5.69 9.21 1.22
CA SER A 470 5.92 8.36 0.05
C SER A 470 7.38 8.25 -0.31
N ARG A 471 8.17 9.33 -0.13
CA ARG A 471 9.61 9.30 -0.38
C ARG A 471 10.31 8.32 0.56
N VAL A 472 10.07 8.45 1.86
CA VAL A 472 10.63 7.54 2.86
C VAL A 472 10.17 6.10 2.61
N LEU A 473 8.88 5.89 2.31
CA LEU A 473 8.36 4.55 2.02
C LEU A 473 9.01 3.94 0.76
N SER A 474 9.10 4.71 -0.32
CA SER A 474 9.69 4.27 -1.59
C SER A 474 11.17 3.91 -1.43
N ASP A 475 11.94 4.75 -0.73
CA ASP A 475 13.36 4.51 -0.50
C ASP A 475 13.57 3.23 0.35
N GLN A 476 12.79 3.06 1.43
CA GLN A 476 12.89 1.88 2.30
C GLN A 476 12.49 0.59 1.59
N VAL A 477 11.40 0.61 0.81
CA VAL A 477 10.99 -0.57 0.04
C VAL A 477 12.03 -0.87 -1.03
N GLY A 478 12.55 0.14 -1.74
CA GLY A 478 13.63 -0.05 -2.71
C GLY A 478 14.85 -0.71 -2.10
N ILE A 479 15.34 -0.20 -0.97
CA ILE A 479 16.52 -0.76 -0.28
C ILE A 479 16.27 -2.22 0.15
N LEU A 480 15.10 -2.55 0.67
CA LEU A 480 14.80 -3.91 1.11
C LEU A 480 14.73 -4.93 -0.04
N PHE A 481 14.28 -4.50 -1.22
CA PHE A 481 14.01 -5.39 -2.36
C PHE A 481 15.11 -5.40 -3.42
N LEU A 482 15.71 -4.25 -3.72
CA LEU A 482 16.73 -4.08 -4.76
C LEU A 482 18.13 -3.75 -4.19
N GLY A 483 18.24 -3.52 -2.86
CA GLY A 483 19.47 -3.01 -2.26
C GLY A 483 19.76 -1.54 -2.57
N ALA A 484 18.85 -0.85 -3.26
CA ALA A 484 18.97 0.54 -3.68
C ALA A 484 17.60 1.25 -3.67
N PRO A 485 17.54 2.57 -3.42
CA PRO A 485 16.26 3.29 -3.46
C PRO A 485 15.65 3.26 -4.86
N PHE A 486 14.32 3.19 -4.94
CA PHE A 486 13.59 3.29 -6.21
C PHE A 486 13.72 4.68 -6.84
N SER A 487 13.56 4.74 -8.16
CA SER A 487 13.36 5.97 -8.92
C SER A 487 12.02 6.59 -8.55
N TYR A 488 12.06 7.59 -7.68
CA TYR A 488 10.88 8.19 -7.08
C TYR A 488 10.05 9.01 -8.09
N VAL A 489 8.78 8.65 -8.21
CA VAL A 489 7.79 9.37 -9.02
C VAL A 489 6.52 9.59 -8.21
N PHE A 490 6.21 10.84 -7.90
CA PHE A 490 4.97 11.18 -7.20
C PHE A 490 3.74 10.89 -8.06
N SER A 491 2.81 10.07 -7.57
CA SER A 491 1.63 9.67 -8.33
C SER A 491 0.53 10.73 -8.27
N ILE A 492 0.40 11.51 -9.36
CA ILE A 492 -0.70 12.48 -9.53
C ILE A 492 -2.04 11.74 -9.62
N ASP A 493 -2.08 10.61 -10.33
CA ASP A 493 -3.28 9.79 -10.46
C ASP A 493 -3.77 9.27 -9.10
N GLY A 494 -2.84 8.82 -8.24
CA GLY A 494 -3.16 8.43 -6.86
C GLY A 494 -3.75 9.59 -6.05
N ALA A 495 -3.23 10.81 -6.22
CA ALA A 495 -3.78 12.00 -5.56
C ALA A 495 -5.18 12.37 -6.07
N LEU A 496 -5.42 12.31 -7.39
CA LEU A 496 -6.74 12.59 -7.97
C LEU A 496 -7.77 11.51 -7.64
N LEU A 497 -7.35 10.24 -7.63
CA LEU A 497 -8.22 9.14 -7.24
C LEU A 497 -8.60 9.26 -5.76
N TRP A 498 -7.65 9.61 -4.89
CA TRP A 498 -7.95 9.90 -3.49
C TRP A 498 -8.87 11.11 -3.32
N LEU A 499 -8.77 12.14 -4.16
CA LEU A 499 -9.72 13.27 -4.14
C LEU A 499 -11.16 12.78 -4.33
N GLY A 500 -11.39 11.93 -5.34
CA GLY A 500 -12.70 11.33 -5.60
C GLY A 500 -13.20 10.52 -4.40
N ILE A 501 -12.36 9.65 -3.86
CA ILE A 501 -12.68 8.84 -2.66
C ILE A 501 -12.99 9.74 -1.46
N ALA A 502 -12.17 10.76 -1.19
CA ALA A 502 -12.34 11.65 -0.05
C ALA A 502 -13.66 12.44 -0.14
N VAL A 503 -14.05 12.91 -1.33
CA VAL A 503 -15.33 13.58 -1.55
C VAL A 503 -16.49 12.61 -1.33
N ILE A 504 -16.42 11.40 -1.87
CA ILE A 504 -17.45 10.36 -1.69
C ILE A 504 -17.61 10.01 -0.21
N LEU A 505 -16.51 9.68 0.48
CA LEU A 505 -16.51 9.37 1.91
C LEU A 505 -17.04 10.54 2.73
N ALA A 506 -16.66 11.77 2.40
CA ALA A 506 -17.12 12.95 3.11
C ALA A 506 -18.63 13.19 2.94
N ALA A 507 -19.14 13.00 1.73
CA ALA A 507 -20.58 13.08 1.45
C ALA A 507 -21.36 11.99 2.20
N PHE A 508 -20.92 10.72 2.12
CA PHE A 508 -21.56 9.60 2.81
C PHE A 508 -21.53 9.76 4.34
N ALA A 509 -20.38 10.12 4.91
CA ALA A 509 -20.23 10.34 6.34
C ALA A 509 -21.12 11.49 6.85
N SER A 510 -21.38 12.49 6.01
CA SER A 510 -22.21 13.65 6.36
C SER A 510 -23.69 13.43 6.08
N PHE A 511 -24.04 12.43 5.26
CA PHE A 511 -25.40 12.18 4.82
C PHE A 511 -26.33 11.80 5.97
N ILE A 512 -25.94 10.85 6.83
CA ILE A 512 -26.77 10.43 7.97
C ILE A 512 -27.01 11.60 8.94
N PRO A 513 -25.98 12.36 9.39
CA PRO A 513 -26.18 13.58 10.16
C PRO A 513 -27.07 14.62 9.48
N ALA A 514 -26.86 14.86 8.18
CA ALA A 514 -27.62 15.82 7.39
C ALA A 514 -29.11 15.43 7.28
N TRP A 515 -29.38 14.14 7.09
CA TRP A 515 -30.73 13.60 7.06
C TRP A 515 -31.42 13.85 8.40
N ASN A 516 -30.77 13.50 9.51
CA ASN A 516 -31.31 13.72 10.85
C ASN A 516 -31.57 15.20 11.11
N ALA A 517 -30.64 16.08 10.74
CA ALA A 517 -30.81 17.54 10.79
C ALA A 517 -32.03 18.02 9.99
N SER A 518 -32.20 17.48 8.78
CA SER A 518 -33.29 17.79 7.86
C SER A 518 -34.66 17.24 8.28
N ARG A 519 -34.75 16.51 9.39
CA ARG A 519 -36.03 16.09 10.00
C ARG A 519 -36.40 16.76 11.34
N LEU A 520 -35.51 17.51 11.97
CA LEU A 520 -35.79 18.26 13.21
C LEU A 520 -36.92 19.29 13.05
N THR A 521 -38.01 19.21 13.81
CA THR A 521 -39.09 20.20 13.76
C THR A 521 -38.84 21.38 14.72
N VAL A 522 -39.50 22.53 14.50
CA VAL A 522 -39.43 23.69 15.41
C VAL A 522 -39.86 23.31 16.83
N ARG A 523 -40.82 22.38 16.96
CA ARG A 523 -41.27 21.85 18.25
C ARG A 523 -40.18 21.06 18.97
N ASP A 524 -39.39 20.25 18.25
CA ASP A 524 -38.30 19.45 18.82
C ASP A 524 -37.18 20.34 19.36
N VAL A 525 -36.93 21.48 18.70
CA VAL A 525 -35.93 22.47 19.13
C VAL A 525 -36.32 23.16 20.43
N ILE A 526 -37.61 23.46 20.63
CA ILE A 526 -38.12 24.11 21.85
C ILE A 526 -38.21 23.11 23.01
N ALA A 527 -38.52 21.84 22.73
CA ALA A 527 -38.60 20.79 23.75
C ALA A 527 -37.22 20.35 24.28
N TYR A 528 -36.14 20.59 23.54
CA TYR A 528 -34.78 20.25 23.95
C TYR A 528 -34.28 21.08 25.16
N ASP A 529 -34.87 22.26 25.40
CA ASP A 529 -34.52 23.18 26.49
C ASP A 529 -35.43 23.04 27.74
N GLY A 530 -36.39 22.10 27.74
CA GLY A 530 -37.40 21.91 28.80
C GLY A 530 -36.99 20.96 29.93
#